data_AF-A0A2V3ZGD6-F1
#
_entry.id   AF-A0A2V3ZGD6-F1
#
_cell.length_a   1.000
_cell.length_b   1.000
_cell.length_c   1.000
_cell.angle_alpha   90.00
_cell.angle_beta   90.00
_cell.angle_gamma   90.00
#
_symmetry.space_group_name_H-M   'P 1'
#
loop_
_entity.id
_entity.type
_entity.pdbx_description
1 polymer ?
#
loop_
_entity_poly.entity_id
_entity_poly.type
_entity_poly.pdbx_seq_one_letter_code
_entity_poly.pdbx_strand_id
1 'polypeptide(L)'
;MTFLASQRSWLLDPGLLKLVHQCRRLIYTEFGVKLHLTEEHLEQQLADYARKTRSSQLARTWTTLTEQVPQLRDVEPEQEPRPERSKRIYRGQVVG
;
A
#
# COMPACT_ATOMS: atom_id res chain seq x y z
N MET A 1 4.57 17.82 18.12
CA MET A 1 3.67 17.15 17.17
C MET A 1 4.54 16.25 16.28
N THR A 2 4.78 15.02 16.71
CA THR A 2 5.81 14.11 16.10
C THR A 2 5.28 12.69 15.94
N PHE A 3 3.97 12.49 16.02
CA PHE A 3 3.34 11.16 16.02
C PHE A 3 3.65 10.37 14.74
N LEU A 4 3.75 11.03 13.58
CA LEU A 4 4.10 10.40 12.30
C LEU A 4 5.54 9.84 12.28
N ALA A 5 6.49 10.47 12.98
CA ALA A 5 7.87 9.99 13.06
C ALA A 5 7.97 8.75 13.94
N SER A 6 7.24 8.70 15.06
CA SER A 6 7.17 7.51 15.91
C SER A 6 6.49 6.34 15.20
N GLN A 7 5.46 6.60 14.40
CA GLN A 7 4.75 5.58 13.62
C GLN A 7 5.61 4.99 12.50
N ARG A 8 6.62 5.71 12.01
CA ARG A 8 7.50 5.29 10.92
C ARG A 8 8.92 4.96 11.40
N SER A 9 9.11 4.79 12.71
CA SER A 9 10.41 4.46 13.31
C SER A 9 11.00 3.18 12.73
N TRP A 10 10.15 2.23 12.32
CA TRP A 10 10.55 0.99 11.68
C TRP A 10 11.19 1.16 10.29
N LEU A 11 10.93 2.28 9.57
CA LEU A 11 11.64 2.61 8.33
C LEU A 11 13.09 3.05 8.56
N LEU A 12 13.48 3.34 9.81
CA LEU A 12 14.86 3.66 10.16
C LEU A 12 15.71 2.40 10.33
N ASP A 13 15.09 1.22 10.46
CA ASP A 13 15.80 -0.05 10.55
C ASP A 13 16.29 -0.50 9.16
N PRO A 14 17.60 -0.74 8.97
CA PRO A 14 18.15 -1.11 7.67
C PRO A 14 17.70 -2.49 7.17
N GLY A 15 17.27 -3.39 8.07
CA GLY A 15 16.69 -4.68 7.70
C GLY A 15 15.30 -4.51 7.10
N LEU A 16 14.44 -3.76 7.77
CA LEU A 16 13.09 -3.45 7.30
C LEU A 16 13.10 -2.60 6.04
N LEU A 17 14.00 -1.62 5.95
CA LEU A 17 14.16 -0.78 4.76
C LEU A 17 14.45 -1.62 3.51
N LYS A 18 15.29 -2.65 3.63
CA LYS A 18 15.58 -3.58 2.51
C LYS A 18 14.32 -4.32 2.05
N LEU A 19 13.51 -4.80 2.99
CA LEU A 19 12.24 -5.48 2.68
C LEU A 19 11.27 -4.53 1.98
N VAL A 20 11.13 -3.28 2.44
CA VAL A 20 10.29 -2.26 1.80
C VAL A 20 10.79 -1.92 0.39
N HIS A 21 12.10 -1.74 0.22
CA HIS A 21 12.69 -1.50 -1.10
C HIS A 21 12.42 -2.66 -2.06
N GLN A 22 12.50 -3.90 -1.56
CA GLN A 22 12.19 -5.09 -2.35
C GLN A 22 10.71 -5.12 -2.74
N CYS A 23 9.80 -4.90 -1.79
CA CYS A 23 8.37 -4.80 -2.08
C CYS A 23 8.07 -3.73 -3.12
N ARG A 24 8.66 -2.54 -2.98
CA ARG A 24 8.50 -1.42 -3.91
C ARG A 24 8.99 -1.73 -5.31
N ARG A 25 10.12 -2.42 -5.45
CA ARG A 25 10.66 -2.83 -6.75
C ARG A 25 9.74 -3.86 -7.40
N LEU A 26 9.24 -4.82 -6.63
CA LEU A 26 8.32 -5.84 -7.10
C LEU A 26 6.97 -5.22 -7.53
N ILE A 27 6.41 -4.31 -6.74
CA ILE A 27 5.18 -3.58 -7.06
C ILE A 27 5.35 -2.75 -8.33
N TYR A 28 6.47 -2.04 -8.49
CA TYR A 28 6.76 -1.31 -9.72
C TYR A 28 6.84 -2.24 -10.93
N THR A 29 7.42 -3.43 -10.77
CA THR A 29 7.55 -4.41 -11.86
C THR A 29 6.21 -5.02 -12.24
N GLU A 30 5.34 -5.27 -11.26
CA GLU A 30 4.06 -5.96 -11.46
C GLU A 30 2.91 -5.02 -11.83
N PHE A 31 2.83 -3.86 -11.19
CA PHE A 31 1.73 -2.90 -11.34
C PHE A 31 2.13 -1.63 -12.08
N GLY A 32 3.43 -1.38 -12.31
CA GLY A 32 3.92 -0.13 -12.88
C GLY A 32 3.83 1.08 -11.94
N VAL A 33 3.49 0.86 -10.67
CA VAL A 33 3.27 1.94 -9.68
C VAL A 33 4.56 2.24 -8.93
N LYS A 34 4.93 3.52 -8.88
CA LYS A 34 6.11 3.99 -8.15
C LYS A 34 5.71 4.52 -6.77
N LEU A 35 5.85 3.68 -5.75
CA LEU A 35 5.62 4.10 -4.36
C LEU A 35 6.81 4.89 -3.81
N HIS A 36 6.56 5.87 -2.95
CA HIS A 36 7.57 6.71 -2.32
C HIS A 36 7.63 6.46 -0.81
N LEU A 37 8.84 6.40 -0.24
CA LEU A 37 9.02 6.16 1.20
C LEU A 37 8.46 7.29 2.08
N THR A 38 8.23 8.46 1.49
CA THR A 38 7.70 9.66 2.13
C THR A 38 6.16 9.71 2.16
N GLU A 39 5.46 8.78 1.51
CA GLU A 39 4.00 8.84 1.42
C GLU A 39 3.34 8.46 2.74
N GLU A 40 2.40 9.26 3.22
CA GLU A 40 1.68 9.02 4.49
C GLU A 40 0.95 7.66 4.52
N HIS A 41 0.54 7.15 3.35
CA HIS A 41 -0.18 5.89 3.21
C HIS A 41 0.67 4.74 2.63
N LEU A 42 2.00 4.81 2.74
CA LEU A 42 2.89 3.75 2.21
C LEU A 42 2.51 2.36 2.73
N GLU A 43 2.18 2.27 4.03
CA GLU A 43 1.80 1.04 4.72
C GLU A 43 0.55 0.41 4.09
N GLN A 44 -0.48 1.23 3.89
CA GLN A 44 -1.75 0.84 3.27
C GLN A 44 -1.55 0.45 1.80
N GLN A 45 -0.76 1.21 1.03
CA GLN A 45 -0.46 0.89 -0.35
C GLN A 45 0.29 -0.45 -0.46
N LEU A 46 1.32 -0.66 0.36
CA LEU A 46 2.05 -1.93 0.38
C LEU A 46 1.12 -3.10 0.73
N ALA A 47 0.24 -2.93 1.72
CA ALA A 47 -0.75 -3.94 2.10
C ALA A 47 -1.74 -4.25 0.97
N ASP A 48 -2.26 -3.22 0.30
CA ASP A 48 -3.21 -3.34 -0.81
C ASP A 48 -2.57 -4.07 -2.02
N TYR A 49 -1.36 -3.68 -2.41
CA TYR A 49 -0.64 -4.37 -3.49
C TYR A 49 -0.18 -5.76 -3.09
N ALA A 50 0.20 -5.98 -1.82
CA ALA A 50 0.55 -7.31 -1.32
C ALA A 50 -0.65 -8.27 -1.34
N ARG A 51 -1.88 -7.77 -1.21
CA ARG A 51 -3.10 -8.57 -1.41
C ARG A 51 -3.43 -8.83 -2.87
N LYS A 52 -3.17 -7.86 -3.75
CA LYS A 52 -3.48 -7.93 -5.19
C LYS A 52 -2.42 -8.67 -6.00
N THR A 53 -1.22 -8.85 -5.46
CA THR A 53 -0.10 -9.47 -6.16
C THR A 53 -0.36 -10.92 -6.51
N ARG A 54 0.15 -11.33 -7.66
CA ARG A 54 0.28 -12.72 -8.09
C ARG A 54 1.69 -13.25 -7.83
N SER A 55 2.63 -12.39 -7.41
CA SER A 55 4.00 -12.75 -7.11
C SER A 55 4.14 -13.38 -5.73
N SER A 56 4.51 -14.66 -5.70
CA SER A 56 4.81 -15.36 -4.45
C SER A 56 5.97 -14.72 -3.69
N GLN A 57 6.89 -14.06 -4.40
CA GLN A 57 8.01 -13.37 -3.76
C GLN A 57 7.54 -12.13 -3.00
N LEU A 58 6.66 -11.31 -3.60
CA LEU A 58 6.10 -10.13 -2.93
C LEU A 58 5.30 -10.54 -1.71
N ALA A 59 4.44 -11.54 -1.85
CA ALA A 59 3.62 -12.06 -0.76
C ALA A 59 4.49 -12.52 0.42
N ARG A 60 5.55 -13.30 0.15
CA ARG A 60 6.49 -13.76 1.20
C ARG A 60 7.22 -12.60 1.88
N THR A 61 7.76 -11.66 1.11
CA THR A 61 8.47 -10.49 1.68
C THR A 61 7.55 -9.62 2.51
N TRP A 62 6.29 -9.46 2.09
CA TRP A 62 5.28 -8.74 2.85
C TRP A 62 4.93 -9.45 4.16
N THR A 63 4.76 -10.78 4.14
CA THR A 63 4.53 -11.57 5.36
C THR A 63 5.68 -11.37 6.36
N THR A 64 6.93 -11.50 5.93
CA THR A 64 8.10 -11.27 6.80
C THR A 64 8.14 -9.85 7.36
N LEU A 65 7.78 -8.85 6.56
CA LEU A 65 7.70 -7.46 7.01
C LEU A 65 6.62 -7.30 8.11
N THR A 66 5.43 -7.86 7.91
CA THR A 66 4.34 -7.78 8.89
C THR A 66 4.63 -8.57 10.17
N GLU A 67 5.44 -9.63 10.12
CA GLU A 67 5.89 -10.35 11.31
C GLU A 67 6.85 -9.52 12.17
N GLN A 68 7.71 -8.73 11.55
CA GLN A 68 8.65 -7.86 12.26
C GLN A 68 8.02 -6.53 12.69
N VAL A 69 6.98 -6.09 11.99
CA VAL A 69 6.33 -4.81 12.18
C VAL A 69 4.85 -5.05 12.45
N PRO A 70 4.47 -5.41 13.70
CA PRO A 70 3.09 -5.75 14.03
C PRO A 70 2.11 -4.61 13.75
N GLN A 71 2.55 -3.35 13.81
CA GLN A 71 1.76 -2.18 13.43
C GLN A 71 1.25 -2.21 11.97
N LEU A 72 1.91 -2.93 11.04
CA LEU A 72 1.45 -3.09 9.65
C LEU A 72 0.32 -4.12 9.52
N ARG A 73 0.20 -5.04 10.49
CA ARG A 73 -0.80 -6.10 10.48
C ARG A 73 -2.21 -5.57 10.74
N ASP A 74 -2.30 -4.56 11.59
CA ASP A 74 -3.54 -3.85 11.95
C ASP A 74 -3.89 -2.72 10.98
N VAL A 75 -3.08 -2.49 9.93
CA VAL A 75 -3.45 -1.65 8.80
C VAL A 75 -4.46 -2.42 7.97
N GLU A 76 -5.69 -2.47 8.48
CA GLU A 76 -6.84 -2.74 7.64
C GLU A 76 -6.84 -1.62 6.60
N PRO A 77 -6.77 -1.92 5.30
CA PRO A 77 -6.95 -0.87 4.32
C PRO A 77 -8.33 -0.33 4.61
N GLU A 78 -8.38 0.92 5.11
CA GLU A 78 -9.59 1.71 5.06
C GLU A 78 -10.03 1.57 3.62
N GLN A 79 -11.08 0.76 3.42
CA GLN A 79 -11.73 0.68 2.15
C GLN A 79 -12.17 2.11 1.92
N GLU A 80 -11.38 2.86 1.15
CA GLU A 80 -11.86 4.08 0.53
C GLU A 80 -13.27 3.71 0.07
N PRO A 81 -14.33 4.34 0.60
CA PRO A 81 -15.63 4.18 -0.01
C PRO A 81 -15.38 4.63 -1.43
N ARG A 82 -15.35 3.64 -2.35
CA ARG A 82 -15.18 3.84 -3.79
C ARG A 82 -15.83 5.18 -4.10
N PRO A 83 -15.11 6.18 -4.65
CA PRO A 83 -15.75 7.46 -4.93
C PRO A 83 -17.01 7.10 -5.70
N GLU A 84 -18.16 7.41 -5.08
CA GLU A 84 -19.47 7.11 -5.60
C GLU A 84 -19.40 7.41 -7.08
N ARG A 85 -19.57 6.36 -7.89
CA ARG A 85 -19.46 6.40 -9.35
C ARG A 85 -19.86 7.79 -9.79
N SER A 86 -18.87 8.61 -10.14
CA SER A 86 -19.14 9.96 -10.61
C SER A 86 -20.13 9.77 -11.72
N LYS A 87 -21.37 10.21 -11.48
CA LYS A 87 -22.49 10.06 -12.38
C LYS A 87 -22.13 10.94 -13.58
N ARG A 88 -21.38 10.36 -14.51
CA ARG A 88 -21.06 10.94 -15.80
C ARG A 88 -22.38 11.01 -16.55
N ILE A 89 -23.11 12.09 -16.35
CA ILE A 89 -24.17 12.50 -17.26
C ILE A 89 -23.45 13.00 -18.50
N TYR A 90 -23.24 12.11 -19.46
CA TYR A 90 -22.80 12.47 -20.81
C TYR A 90 -24.02 12.50 -21.71
N ARG A 91 -24.36 13.71 -22.18
CA ARG A 91 -25.30 14.01 -23.27
C ARG A 91 -26.74 13.47 -23.11
N GLY A 92 -27.55 14.18 -22.32
CA GLY A 92 -28.95 14.48 -22.67
C GLY A 92 -29.89 13.35 -23.09
N GLN A 93 -29.74 12.10 -22.61
CA GLN A 93 -30.75 11.07 -22.85
C GLN A 93 -30.90 10.12 -21.66
N VAL A 94 -32.14 10.00 -21.20
CA VAL A 94 -32.61 9.00 -20.25
C VAL A 94 -32.95 7.74 -21.01
N VAL A 95 -32.40 6.61 -20.59
CA VAL A 95 -32.95 5.28 -20.90
C VAL A 95 -33.04 4.57 -19.56
N GLY A 96 -34.29 4.34 -19.11
CA GLY A 96 -34.65 3.75 -17.83
C GLY A 96 -35.70 4.59 -17.12
#